data_AF-A0A816XFU8-F1
#
_entry.id   AF-A0A816XFU8-F1
#
_cell.length_a   1.000
_cell.length_b   1.000
_cell.length_c   1.000
_cell.angle_alpha   90.00
_cell.angle_beta   90.00
_cell.angle_gamma   90.00
#
_symmetry.space_group_name_H-M   'P 1'
#
loop_
_entity.id
_entity.type
_entity.pdbx_description
1 polymer ?
#
loop_
_entity_poly.entity_id
_entity_poly.type
_entity_poly.pdbx_seq_one_letter_code
_entity_poly.pdbx_strand_id
1 'polypeptide(L)'
;MISSFINVYSELNGVLTERTQKEALTRIDFNDLMAFAKYFKHFVDVTELLSSEKTLTIHLVISLKELLIDLSNEDQNYWEIDDIHFIAIVLHPKLKHLYVCPNEEDKNRAYELIKEQIQKRCTKNIDAQVNSTVRSSASSTKKLNLLASCYGQVDTTETKVNVIDEFERYLKPSDSLLNDDEDLFAFWERQKHSYSILHSITCEILITPATNTAVEHLFSSSGNAVTETRSRLSAQKVNKLMFIKKILYFKKKVFGDSTTTALNIINSGITINTGEEHPYGRLSEEDGDFIYAGDSNDYEVF
;
A
#
# COMPACT_ATOMS: atom_id res chain seq x y z
N MET A 1 -3.63 -5.77 26.83
CA MET A 1 -4.14 -6.31 28.12
C MET A 1 -3.00 -6.53 29.12
N ILE A 2 -2.02 -7.38 28.81
CA ILE A 2 -0.89 -7.71 29.72
C ILE A 2 -0.17 -6.45 30.24
N SER A 3 0.18 -5.51 29.36
CA SER A 3 0.83 -4.25 29.77
C SER A 3 -0.03 -3.42 30.72
N SER A 4 -1.36 -3.38 30.49
CA SER A 4 -2.29 -2.69 31.39
C SER A 4 -2.39 -3.39 32.74
N PHE A 5 -2.33 -4.72 32.76
CA PHE A 5 -2.34 -5.49 33.99
C PHE A 5 -1.06 -5.29 34.79
N ILE A 6 0.12 -5.30 34.15
CA ILE A 6 1.40 -4.99 34.79
C ILE A 6 1.38 -3.61 35.43
N ASN A 7 0.84 -2.60 34.73
CA ASN A 7 0.77 -1.22 35.23
C ASN A 7 -0.09 -1.08 36.49
N VAL A 8 -1.14 -1.90 36.62
CA VAL A 8 -2.09 -1.83 37.75
C VAL A 8 -1.80 -2.93 38.80
N TYR A 9 -0.79 -3.78 38.57
CA TYR A 9 -0.53 -4.96 39.40
C TYR A 9 -0.32 -4.65 40.89
N SER A 10 0.39 -3.57 41.20
CA SER A 10 0.61 -3.10 42.57
C SER A 10 -0.67 -2.62 43.26
N GLU A 11 -1.64 -2.10 42.49
CA GLU A 11 -2.90 -1.56 42.98
C GLU A 11 -3.97 -2.64 43.13
N LEU A 12 -3.90 -3.71 42.33
CA LEU A 12 -4.87 -4.82 42.35
C LEU A 12 -5.00 -5.46 43.74
N ASN A 13 -3.89 -5.57 44.49
CA ASN A 13 -3.93 -6.18 45.82
C ASN A 13 -4.79 -5.39 46.83
N GLY A 14 -4.96 -4.08 46.61
CA GLY A 14 -5.83 -3.20 47.39
C GLY A 14 -7.28 -3.15 46.90
N VAL A 15 -7.52 -3.42 45.60
CA VAL A 15 -8.86 -3.37 44.98
C VAL A 15 -9.61 -4.69 45.09
N LEU A 16 -8.89 -5.83 45.04
CA LEU A 16 -9.52 -7.15 45.14
C LEU A 16 -10.02 -7.40 46.58
N THR A 17 -11.34 -7.52 46.74
CA THR A 17 -11.97 -7.80 48.04
C THR A 17 -12.28 -9.28 48.24
N GLU A 18 -12.49 -10.03 47.17
CA GLU A 18 -12.83 -11.45 47.22
C GLU A 18 -11.59 -12.35 47.37
N ARG A 19 -11.70 -13.37 48.23
CA ARG A 19 -10.62 -14.32 48.53
C ARG A 19 -10.21 -15.17 47.32
N THR A 20 -11.17 -15.57 46.50
CA THR A 20 -10.96 -16.34 45.27
C THR A 20 -10.12 -15.57 44.24
N GLN A 21 -10.34 -14.26 44.13
CA GLN A 21 -9.61 -13.39 43.21
C GLN A 21 -8.16 -13.15 43.68
N LYS A 22 -7.95 -13.01 45.01
CA LYS A 22 -6.60 -12.94 45.59
C LYS A 22 -5.82 -14.23 45.39
N GLU A 23 -6.46 -15.38 45.56
CA GLU A 23 -5.86 -16.68 45.28
C GLU A 23 -5.48 -16.84 43.80
N ALA A 24 -6.31 -16.34 42.87
CA ALA A 24 -5.98 -16.30 41.45
C ALA A 24 -4.78 -15.37 41.14
N LEU A 25 -4.69 -14.20 41.78
CA LEU A 25 -3.56 -13.28 41.62
C LEU A 25 -2.24 -13.90 42.11
N THR A 26 -2.27 -14.65 43.23
CA THR A 26 -1.08 -15.33 43.76
C THR A 26 -0.55 -16.45 42.87
N ARG A 27 -1.35 -16.95 41.92
CA ARG A 27 -0.92 -17.97 40.95
C ARG A 27 -0.17 -17.38 39.76
N ILE A 28 -0.24 -16.06 39.57
CA ILE A 28 0.42 -15.38 38.44
C ILE A 28 1.82 -15.00 38.88
N ASP A 29 2.84 -15.54 38.20
CA ASP A 29 4.21 -15.05 38.38
C ASP A 29 4.40 -13.74 37.60
N PHE A 30 4.76 -12.68 38.32
CA PHE A 30 5.01 -11.36 37.75
C PHE A 30 6.23 -11.34 36.83
N ASN A 31 7.26 -12.14 37.12
CA ASN A 31 8.46 -12.21 36.29
C ASN A 31 8.17 -12.85 34.93
N ASP A 32 7.41 -13.95 34.95
CA ASP A 32 6.94 -14.59 33.72
C ASP A 32 6.06 -13.64 32.91
N LEU A 33 5.15 -12.91 33.57
CA LEU A 33 4.30 -11.94 32.91
C LEU A 33 5.11 -10.81 32.24
N MET A 34 6.18 -10.35 32.88
CA MET A 34 7.08 -9.35 32.32
C MET A 34 7.89 -9.90 31.13
N ALA A 35 8.33 -11.16 31.21
CA ALA A 35 8.97 -11.86 30.11
C ALA A 35 8.03 -12.00 28.91
N PHE A 36 6.77 -12.40 29.14
CA PHE A 36 5.74 -12.45 28.11
C PHE A 36 5.47 -11.07 27.50
N ALA A 37 5.34 -10.03 28.32
CA ALA A 37 5.13 -8.67 27.80
C ALA A 37 6.28 -8.22 26.88
N LYS A 38 7.53 -8.54 27.25
CA LYS A 38 8.70 -8.25 26.43
C LYS A 38 8.70 -9.07 25.12
N TYR A 39 8.35 -10.35 25.19
CA TYR A 39 8.24 -11.21 24.01
C TYR A 39 7.18 -10.71 23.03
N PHE A 40 5.95 -10.44 23.51
CA PHE A 40 4.86 -9.94 22.68
C PHE A 40 5.10 -8.54 22.13
N LYS A 41 5.97 -7.74 22.77
CA LYS A 41 6.34 -6.43 22.25
C LYS A 41 6.94 -6.50 20.85
N HIS A 42 7.70 -7.54 20.51
CA HIS A 42 8.24 -7.71 19.15
C HIS A 42 7.11 -7.82 18.10
N PHE A 43 6.06 -8.58 18.39
CA PHE A 43 4.90 -8.72 17.52
C PHE A 43 4.09 -7.42 17.40
N VAL A 44 3.96 -6.67 18.50
CA VAL A 44 3.32 -5.35 18.49
C VAL A 44 4.09 -4.39 17.61
N ASP A 45 5.41 -4.32 17.77
CA ASP A 45 6.27 -3.41 17.01
C ASP A 45 6.26 -3.76 15.50
N VAL A 46 6.27 -5.05 15.14
CA VAL A 46 6.11 -5.52 13.75
C VAL A 46 4.75 -5.14 13.17
N THR A 47 3.68 -5.36 13.94
CA THR A 47 2.31 -5.04 13.49
C THR A 47 2.15 -3.53 13.28
N GLU A 48 2.69 -2.71 14.17
CA GLU A 48 2.67 -1.25 14.05
C GLU A 48 3.42 -0.78 12.80
N LEU A 49 4.58 -1.37 12.53
CA LEU A 49 5.38 -1.05 11.35
C LEU A 49 4.66 -1.42 10.03
N LEU A 50 4.07 -2.62 9.95
CA LEU A 50 3.31 -3.06 8.78
C LEU A 50 2.01 -2.27 8.58
N SER A 51 1.44 -1.74 9.65
CA SER A 51 0.21 -0.95 9.65
C SER A 51 0.40 0.54 9.34
N SER A 52 1.64 0.98 9.10
CA SER A 52 1.94 2.37 8.77
C SER A 52 1.24 2.80 7.47
N GLU A 53 0.44 3.87 7.53
CA GLU A 53 -0.19 4.49 6.35
C GLU A 53 0.74 5.48 5.61
N LYS A 54 1.89 5.85 6.21
CA LYS A 54 2.77 6.92 5.67
C LYS A 54 3.91 6.39 4.83
N THR A 55 4.30 5.15 5.05
CA THR A 55 5.46 4.51 4.45
C THR A 55 5.02 3.29 3.67
N LEU A 56 5.81 2.88 2.69
CA LEU A 56 5.58 1.63 1.96
C LEU A 56 5.85 0.47 2.93
N THR A 57 4.99 -0.54 3.00
CA THR A 57 5.10 -1.60 4.03
C THR A 57 5.22 -3.01 3.46
N ILE A 58 4.70 -3.27 2.26
CA ILE A 58 4.66 -4.60 1.64
C ILE A 58 6.04 -5.25 1.45
N HIS A 59 7.07 -4.45 1.19
CA HIS A 59 8.45 -4.95 1.06
C HIS A 59 9.07 -5.42 2.38
N LEU A 60 8.47 -5.09 3.53
CA LEU A 60 8.95 -5.49 4.85
C LEU A 60 8.40 -6.85 5.29
N VAL A 61 7.34 -7.35 4.65
CA VAL A 61 6.58 -8.53 5.11
C VAL A 61 7.47 -9.76 5.30
N ILE A 62 8.25 -10.14 4.30
CA ILE A 62 9.11 -11.34 4.40
C ILE A 62 10.23 -11.07 5.41
N SER A 63 10.85 -9.89 5.42
CA SER A 63 11.95 -9.61 6.35
C SER A 63 11.52 -9.66 7.81
N LEU A 64 10.32 -9.16 8.12
CA LEU A 64 9.76 -9.23 9.46
C LEU A 64 9.27 -10.64 9.81
N LYS A 65 8.77 -11.40 8.83
CA LYS A 65 8.42 -12.82 9.03
C LYS A 65 9.64 -13.63 9.45
N GLU A 66 10.74 -13.54 8.71
CA GLU A 66 11.97 -14.26 9.03
C GLU A 66 12.51 -13.86 10.41
N LEU A 67 12.48 -12.56 10.73
CA LEU A 67 12.87 -12.07 12.06
C LEU A 67 11.98 -12.64 13.18
N LEU A 68 10.68 -12.80 12.94
CA LEU A 68 9.78 -13.40 13.93
C LEU A 68 9.97 -14.91 14.06
N ILE A 69 10.27 -15.63 12.96
CA ILE A 69 10.59 -17.06 12.99
C ILE A 69 11.87 -17.30 13.81
N ASP A 70 12.91 -16.50 13.57
CA ASP A 70 14.17 -16.54 14.33
C ASP A 70 13.95 -16.30 15.83
N LEU A 71 12.97 -15.45 16.18
CA LEU A 71 12.62 -15.15 17.57
C LEU A 71 11.75 -16.23 18.22
N SER A 72 10.80 -16.83 17.48
CA SER A 72 9.86 -17.82 18.03
C SER A 72 10.39 -19.25 18.02
N ASN A 73 11.40 -19.57 17.20
CA ASN A 73 11.85 -20.95 16.92
C ASN A 73 10.69 -21.90 16.52
N GLU A 74 9.61 -21.33 15.97
CA GLU A 74 8.42 -22.06 15.55
C GLU A 74 8.09 -21.68 14.10
N ASP A 75 7.73 -22.69 13.33
CA ASP A 75 7.29 -22.51 11.95
C ASP A 75 5.93 -21.79 11.93
N GLN A 76 5.95 -20.49 11.60
CA GLN A 76 4.74 -19.70 11.48
C GLN A 76 4.04 -20.00 10.15
N ASN A 77 3.28 -21.09 10.11
CA ASN A 77 2.51 -21.51 8.93
C ASN A 77 1.27 -20.65 8.66
N TYR A 78 1.03 -19.60 9.47
CA TYR A 78 -0.10 -18.68 9.33
C TYR A 78 0.19 -17.49 8.41
N TRP A 79 1.45 -17.21 8.09
CA TRP A 79 1.83 -16.10 7.22
C TRP A 79 1.90 -16.56 5.77
N GLU A 80 0.82 -16.33 5.04
CA GLU A 80 0.73 -16.57 3.61
C GLU A 80 1.60 -15.56 2.85
N ILE A 81 2.56 -16.07 2.07
CA ILE A 81 3.42 -15.25 1.22
C ILE A 81 3.01 -15.44 -0.23
N ASP A 82 2.50 -14.37 -0.82
CA ASP A 82 2.24 -14.28 -2.25
C ASP A 82 3.44 -13.75 -3.05
N ASP A 83 3.39 -13.98 -4.37
CA ASP A 83 4.36 -13.52 -5.37
C ASP A 83 4.63 -12.00 -5.30
N ILE A 84 3.62 -11.21 -4.92
CA ILE A 84 3.76 -9.74 -4.80
C ILE A 84 4.78 -9.33 -3.72
N HIS A 85 4.91 -10.12 -2.64
CA HIS A 85 5.87 -9.85 -1.57
C HIS A 85 7.30 -10.05 -2.04
N PHE A 86 7.55 -11.09 -2.84
CA PHE A 86 8.86 -11.35 -3.42
C PHE A 86 9.27 -10.23 -4.38
N ILE A 87 8.34 -9.78 -5.23
CA ILE A 87 8.58 -8.65 -6.13
C ILE A 87 8.90 -7.38 -5.32
N ALA A 88 8.13 -7.10 -4.27
CA ALA A 88 8.33 -5.91 -3.44
C ALA A 88 9.73 -5.83 -2.81
N ILE A 89 10.31 -6.95 -2.39
CA ILE A 89 11.65 -6.96 -1.78
C ILE A 89 12.73 -6.72 -2.82
N VAL A 90 12.62 -7.32 -4.00
CA VAL A 90 13.60 -7.07 -5.07
C VAL A 90 13.60 -5.60 -5.48
N LEU A 91 12.43 -4.95 -5.47
CA LEU A 91 12.28 -3.51 -5.73
C LEU A 91 12.83 -2.63 -4.59
N HIS A 92 13.26 -3.19 -3.46
CA HIS A 92 13.93 -2.43 -2.42
C HIS A 92 15.46 -2.44 -2.66
N PRO A 93 16.10 -1.30 -2.95
CA PRO A 93 17.52 -1.25 -3.33
C PRO A 93 18.50 -1.88 -2.34
N LYS A 94 18.22 -1.85 -1.03
CA LYS A 94 19.05 -2.50 0.00
C LYS A 94 18.78 -4.01 0.14
N LEU A 95 17.59 -4.48 -0.28
CA LEU A 95 17.17 -5.87 -0.13
C LEU A 95 17.12 -6.61 -1.48
N LYS A 96 17.51 -5.95 -2.58
CA LYS A 96 17.45 -6.47 -3.94
C LYS A 96 18.23 -7.77 -4.20
N HIS A 97 19.20 -8.08 -3.35
CA HIS A 97 19.99 -9.31 -3.39
C HIS A 97 19.38 -10.46 -2.55
N LEU A 98 18.23 -10.23 -1.92
CA LEU A 98 17.42 -11.23 -1.22
C LEU A 98 18.20 -12.01 -0.15
N TYR A 99 19.13 -11.36 0.57
CA TYR A 99 19.87 -11.99 1.68
C TYR A 99 18.95 -12.53 2.78
N VAL A 100 17.74 -12.00 2.87
CA VAL A 100 16.74 -12.37 3.85
C VAL A 100 15.99 -13.65 3.47
N CYS A 101 16.01 -14.05 2.19
CA CYS A 101 15.33 -15.28 1.77
C CYS A 101 16.28 -16.48 1.95
N PRO A 102 15.92 -17.50 2.74
CA PRO A 102 16.80 -18.64 3.01
C PRO A 102 16.98 -19.55 1.78
N ASN A 103 15.96 -19.64 0.92
CA ASN A 103 15.95 -20.55 -0.22
C ASN A 103 16.42 -19.86 -1.50
N GLU A 104 17.38 -20.46 -2.21
CA GLU A 104 17.82 -19.98 -3.53
C GLU A 104 16.73 -20.14 -4.61
N GLU A 105 15.83 -21.11 -4.45
CA GLU A 105 14.69 -21.31 -5.37
C GLU A 105 13.74 -20.10 -5.35
N ASP A 106 13.41 -19.59 -4.16
CA ASP A 106 12.55 -18.42 -3.99
C ASP A 106 13.19 -17.15 -4.56
N LYS A 107 14.53 -17.05 -4.51
CA LYS A 107 15.27 -15.94 -5.14
C LYS A 107 15.16 -15.97 -6.65
N ASN A 108 15.37 -17.14 -7.25
CA ASN A 108 15.25 -17.29 -8.70
C ASN A 108 13.82 -17.01 -9.15
N ARG A 109 12.82 -17.52 -8.41
CA ARG A 109 11.40 -17.23 -8.64
C ARG A 109 11.11 -15.73 -8.60
N ALA A 110 11.61 -15.00 -7.60
CA ALA A 110 11.41 -13.56 -7.48
C ALA A 110 11.96 -12.78 -8.69
N TYR A 111 13.15 -13.15 -9.17
CA TYR A 111 13.74 -12.55 -10.37
C TYR A 111 12.98 -12.88 -11.65
N GLU A 112 12.47 -14.12 -11.78
CA GLU A 112 11.62 -14.52 -12.90
C GLU A 112 10.31 -13.74 -12.92
N LEU A 113 9.64 -13.59 -11.76
CA LEU A 113 8.40 -12.84 -11.62
C LEU A 113 8.55 -11.38 -12.05
N ILE A 114 9.64 -10.71 -11.67
CA ILE A 114 9.91 -9.33 -12.11
C ILE A 114 10.16 -9.26 -13.60
N LYS A 115 10.97 -10.18 -14.15
CA LYS A 115 11.23 -10.24 -15.60
C LYS A 115 9.92 -10.42 -16.37
N GLU A 116 9.01 -11.25 -15.86
CA GLU A 116 7.68 -11.43 -16.44
C GLU A 116 6.85 -10.15 -16.37
N GLN A 117 6.82 -9.45 -15.23
CA GLN A 117 6.10 -8.17 -15.08
C GLN A 117 6.65 -7.08 -16.02
N ILE A 118 7.97 -7.00 -16.14
CA ILE A 118 8.64 -6.10 -17.07
C ILE A 118 8.23 -6.43 -18.51
N GLN A 119 8.28 -7.71 -18.91
CA GLN A 119 7.90 -8.13 -20.25
C GLN A 119 6.44 -7.80 -20.57
N LYS A 120 5.51 -8.06 -19.63
CA LYS A 120 4.09 -7.72 -19.73
C LYS A 120 3.87 -6.21 -19.93
N ARG A 121 4.69 -5.37 -19.31
CA ARG A 121 4.61 -3.90 -19.45
C ARG A 121 5.13 -3.43 -20.80
N CYS A 122 6.16 -4.07 -21.32
CA CYS A 122 6.72 -3.73 -22.63
C CYS A 122 5.81 -4.13 -23.79
N THR A 123 5.15 -5.29 -23.72
CA THR A 123 4.19 -5.70 -24.77
C THR A 123 2.99 -4.77 -24.84
N LYS A 124 2.38 -4.42 -23.70
CA LYS A 124 1.27 -3.45 -23.62
C LYS A 124 1.61 -2.08 -24.20
N ASN A 125 2.85 -1.62 -24.02
CA ASN A 125 3.30 -0.32 -24.52
C ASN A 125 3.51 -0.32 -26.05
N ILE A 126 3.94 -1.46 -26.62
CA ILE A 126 4.07 -1.64 -28.09
C ILE A 126 2.69 -1.63 -28.76
N ASP A 127 1.70 -2.35 -28.21
CA ASP A 127 0.34 -2.40 -28.77
C ASP A 127 -0.36 -1.03 -28.72
N ALA A 128 -0.10 -0.22 -27.70
CA ALA A 128 -0.58 1.15 -27.59
C ALA A 128 0.05 2.11 -28.62
N GLN A 129 1.34 1.92 -28.96
CA GLN A 129 2.05 2.72 -29.96
C GLN A 129 1.74 2.33 -31.40
N VAL A 130 1.53 1.03 -31.69
CA VAL A 130 1.10 0.57 -33.02
C VAL A 130 -0.31 1.08 -33.33
N ASN A 131 -1.22 1.11 -32.34
CA ASN A 131 -2.57 1.63 -32.52
C ASN A 131 -2.65 3.17 -32.65
N SER A 132 -1.68 3.93 -32.13
CA SER A 132 -1.61 5.39 -32.28
C SER A 132 -0.94 5.84 -33.58
N THR A 133 -0.02 5.02 -34.12
CA THR A 133 0.64 5.30 -35.41
C THR A 133 -0.29 5.11 -36.60
N VAL A 134 -1.30 4.22 -36.50
CA VAL A 134 -2.30 4.01 -37.57
C VAL A 134 -3.34 5.14 -37.65
N ARG A 135 -3.51 5.96 -36.60
CA ARG A 135 -4.51 7.05 -36.55
C ARG A 135 -3.96 8.46 -36.71
N SER A 136 -2.65 8.65 -36.76
CA SER A 136 -2.00 9.97 -36.81
C SER A 136 -1.17 10.20 -38.07
N SER A 137 -1.70 9.80 -39.23
CA SER A 137 -1.16 10.19 -40.54
C SER A 137 -1.83 11.45 -41.11
N ALA A 138 -1.93 12.52 -40.33
CA ALA A 138 -2.15 13.87 -40.85
C ALA A 138 -1.93 14.92 -39.75
N SER A 139 -0.74 15.55 -39.72
CA SER A 139 -0.52 17.00 -39.50
C SER A 139 0.79 17.32 -38.78
N SER A 140 1.67 18.04 -39.49
CA SER A 140 2.67 19.00 -39.00
C SER A 140 3.80 18.54 -38.05
N THR A 141 4.87 17.98 -38.61
CA THR A 141 6.20 17.91 -37.97
C THR A 141 7.28 18.53 -38.85
N LYS A 142 7.54 19.85 -38.68
CA LYS A 142 8.72 20.52 -39.27
C LYS A 142 9.56 21.34 -38.28
N LYS A 143 9.34 21.24 -36.97
CA LYS A 143 10.06 22.06 -35.97
C LYS A 143 10.88 21.32 -34.89
N LEU A 144 10.96 19.99 -34.89
CA LEU A 144 11.66 19.25 -33.83
C LEU A 144 13.09 18.77 -34.16
N ASN A 145 13.64 19.06 -35.34
CA ASN A 145 14.91 18.43 -35.78
C ASN A 145 16.15 19.33 -35.72
N LEU A 146 16.11 20.52 -35.11
CA LEU A 146 17.29 21.40 -35.09
C LEU A 146 18.35 20.95 -34.06
N LEU A 147 17.94 20.49 -32.88
CA LEU A 147 18.82 20.01 -31.82
C LEU A 147 19.42 18.63 -32.14
N ALA A 148 18.66 17.76 -32.80
CA ALA A 148 19.13 16.44 -33.25
C ALA A 148 20.30 16.54 -34.26
N SER A 149 20.37 17.64 -35.03
CA SER A 149 21.47 17.87 -35.97
C SER A 149 22.78 18.32 -35.30
N CYS A 150 22.74 18.82 -34.07
CA CYS A 150 23.93 19.35 -33.38
C CYS A 150 24.74 18.27 -32.64
N TYR A 151 24.12 17.14 -32.28
CA TYR A 151 24.76 16.09 -31.47
C TYR A 151 25.41 14.97 -32.28
N GLY A 152 25.49 15.10 -33.60
CA GLY A 152 25.84 13.98 -34.46
C GLY A 152 24.71 12.95 -34.45
N GLN A 153 24.56 12.25 -35.56
CA GLN A 153 23.55 11.23 -35.75
C GLN A 153 23.84 10.08 -34.76
N VAL A 154 23.25 10.13 -33.57
CA VAL A 154 23.09 8.92 -32.74
C VAL A 154 22.03 8.12 -33.47
N ASP A 155 22.45 7.02 -34.08
CA ASP A 155 21.55 6.11 -34.78
C ASP A 155 20.40 5.74 -33.84
N THR A 156 19.21 6.28 -34.11
CA THR A 156 17.95 5.90 -33.47
C THR A 156 17.51 4.47 -33.84
N THR A 157 18.46 3.59 -34.17
CA THR A 157 18.27 2.14 -34.23
C THR A 157 18.42 1.48 -32.86
N GLU A 158 18.74 2.23 -31.81
CA GLU A 158 18.72 1.75 -30.42
C GLU A 158 17.34 1.81 -29.75
N THR A 159 16.23 1.78 -30.50
CA THR A 159 14.88 1.55 -29.90
C THR A 159 14.67 0.10 -29.41
N LYS A 160 15.78 -0.60 -29.19
CA LYS A 160 15.93 -1.81 -28.39
C LYS A 160 17.00 -1.58 -27.31
N VAL A 161 16.98 -0.45 -26.60
CA VAL A 161 17.59 -0.44 -25.26
C VAL A 161 16.92 -1.59 -24.53
N ASN A 162 17.71 -2.64 -24.32
CA ASN A 162 17.23 -3.96 -23.94
C ASN A 162 16.44 -3.79 -22.65
N VAL A 163 15.14 -4.07 -22.68
CA VAL A 163 14.27 -3.99 -21.50
C VAL A 163 14.79 -4.84 -20.33
N ILE A 164 15.58 -5.88 -20.64
CA ILE A 164 16.31 -6.73 -19.69
C ILE A 164 17.52 -5.99 -19.07
N ASP A 165 18.15 -5.07 -19.81
CA ASP A 165 19.30 -4.26 -19.37
C ASP A 165 18.91 -3.27 -18.26
N GLU A 166 17.66 -2.78 -18.21
CA GLU A 166 17.19 -1.93 -17.11
C GLU A 166 17.26 -2.67 -15.76
N PHE A 167 16.74 -3.91 -15.72
CA PHE A 167 16.76 -4.73 -14.52
C PHE A 167 18.17 -5.23 -14.18
N GLU A 168 18.94 -5.67 -15.18
CA GLU A 168 20.33 -6.07 -14.97
C GLU A 168 21.21 -4.91 -14.48
N ARG A 169 20.96 -3.68 -14.95
CA ARG A 169 21.62 -2.48 -14.43
C ARG A 169 21.20 -2.16 -13.01
N TYR A 170 19.92 -2.31 -12.67
CA TYR A 170 19.44 -2.12 -11.30
C TYR A 170 20.08 -3.09 -10.30
N LEU A 171 20.28 -4.35 -10.69
CA LEU A 171 20.91 -5.35 -9.82
C LEU A 171 22.40 -5.07 -9.54
N LYS A 172 23.08 -4.22 -10.31
CA LYS A 172 24.49 -3.90 -10.05
C LYS A 172 24.64 -3.11 -8.74
N PRO A 173 25.68 -3.39 -7.92
CA PRO A 173 25.88 -2.74 -6.62
C PRO A 173 26.15 -1.23 -6.70
N SER A 174 26.71 -0.77 -7.83
CA SER A 174 27.28 0.58 -7.99
C SER A 174 26.26 1.70 -8.22
N ASP A 175 25.09 1.38 -8.78
CA ASP A 175 24.23 2.39 -9.43
C ASP A 175 23.03 2.83 -8.57
N SER A 176 22.78 2.21 -7.42
CA SER A 176 21.53 2.40 -6.68
C SER A 176 21.71 2.23 -5.18
N LEU A 177 22.36 3.21 -4.55
CA LEU A 177 22.41 3.33 -3.09
C LEU A 177 21.23 4.18 -2.62
N LEU A 178 20.39 3.56 -1.76
CA LEU A 178 19.47 4.29 -0.91
C LEU A 178 20.26 4.94 0.21
N ASN A 179 20.11 6.25 0.38
CA ASN A 179 20.63 6.92 1.57
C ASN A 179 19.86 6.42 2.81
N ASP A 180 20.50 6.38 3.97
CA ASP A 180 19.87 5.86 5.19
C ASP A 180 18.66 6.68 5.65
N ASP A 181 18.62 7.97 5.27
CA ASP A 181 17.55 8.91 5.60
C ASP A 181 16.54 9.13 4.46
N GLU A 182 16.68 8.44 3.32
CA GLU A 182 15.81 8.63 2.14
C GLU A 182 14.65 7.62 2.13
N ASP A 183 13.41 8.13 2.02
CA ASP A 183 12.23 7.30 1.81
C ASP A 183 12.32 6.53 0.49
N LEU A 184 11.91 5.25 0.52
CA LEU A 184 11.93 4.37 -0.65
C LEU A 184 11.15 4.95 -1.85
N PHE A 185 10.03 5.63 -1.60
CA PHE A 185 9.27 6.29 -2.65
C PHE A 185 10.05 7.45 -3.29
N ALA A 186 10.75 8.25 -2.47
CA ALA A 186 11.55 9.38 -2.95
C ALA A 186 12.72 8.92 -3.84
N PHE A 187 13.35 7.80 -3.48
CA PHE A 187 14.37 7.15 -4.30
C PHE A 187 13.83 6.79 -5.69
N TRP A 188 12.68 6.12 -5.74
CA TRP A 188 12.09 5.71 -7.00
C TRP A 188 11.69 6.92 -7.85
N GLU A 189 11.17 7.98 -7.24
CA GLU A 189 10.85 9.22 -7.96
C GLU A 189 12.10 9.88 -8.55
N ARG A 190 13.22 9.86 -7.83
CA ARG A 190 14.53 10.33 -8.34
C ARG A 190 15.05 9.47 -9.50
N GLN A 191 14.79 8.17 -9.46
CA GLN A 191 15.28 7.19 -10.43
C GLN A 191 14.34 6.96 -11.61
N LYS A 192 13.18 7.61 -11.65
CA LYS A 192 12.13 7.46 -12.66
C LYS A 192 12.59 7.56 -14.11
N HIS A 193 13.51 8.48 -14.41
CA HIS A 193 14.03 8.64 -15.77
C HIS A 193 15.03 7.54 -16.16
N SER A 194 15.79 7.08 -15.17
CA SER A 194 16.81 6.04 -15.34
C SER A 194 16.18 4.64 -15.43
N TYR A 195 15.09 4.42 -14.69
CA TYR A 195 14.42 3.13 -14.51
C TYR A 195 12.90 3.30 -14.64
N SER A 196 12.44 3.65 -15.84
CA SER A 196 11.04 4.01 -16.09
C SER A 196 10.07 2.84 -15.95
N ILE A 197 10.49 1.63 -16.31
CA ILE A 197 9.63 0.44 -16.25
C ILE A 197 9.57 -0.04 -14.80
N LEU A 198 10.72 -0.12 -14.12
CA LEU A 198 10.76 -0.49 -12.71
C LEU A 198 10.04 0.54 -11.84
N HIS A 199 10.14 1.84 -12.12
CA HIS A 199 9.34 2.87 -11.43
C HIS A 199 7.85 2.60 -11.57
N SER A 200 7.38 2.29 -12.78
CA SER A 200 5.97 1.96 -13.03
C SER A 200 5.49 0.73 -12.25
N ILE A 201 6.34 -0.30 -12.12
CA ILE A 201 6.04 -1.51 -11.34
C ILE A 201 6.03 -1.18 -9.84
N THR A 202 7.02 -0.42 -9.38
CA THR A 202 7.12 0.06 -8.00
C THR A 202 5.88 0.82 -7.57
N CYS A 203 5.37 1.74 -8.38
CA CYS A 203 4.16 2.50 -8.05
C CYS A 203 2.92 1.63 -7.91
N GLU A 204 2.85 0.46 -8.53
CA GLU A 204 1.72 -0.45 -8.36
C GLU A 204 1.91 -1.37 -7.16
N ILE A 205 3.08 -1.98 -7.06
CA ILE A 205 3.34 -3.02 -6.08
C ILE A 205 3.67 -2.43 -4.72
N LEU A 206 4.64 -1.52 -4.62
CA LEU A 206 5.09 -1.00 -3.32
C LEU A 206 4.07 -0.12 -2.62
N ILE A 207 3.16 0.52 -3.38
CA ILE A 207 2.06 1.34 -2.83
C ILE A 207 1.00 0.45 -2.16
N THR A 208 0.93 -0.83 -2.51
CA THR A 208 0.01 -1.76 -1.85
C THR A 208 0.38 -1.89 -0.37
N PRO A 209 -0.55 -1.61 0.56
CA PRO A 209 -0.27 -1.76 1.99
C PRO A 209 -0.17 -3.23 2.36
N ALA A 210 0.71 -3.55 3.32
CA ALA A 210 0.84 -4.91 3.85
C ALA A 210 -0.38 -5.34 4.68
N THR A 211 -1.14 -4.40 5.24
CA THR A 211 -2.27 -4.69 6.13
C THR A 211 -3.53 -3.93 5.72
N ASN A 212 -4.67 -4.49 6.13
CA ASN A 212 -5.98 -3.84 5.99
C ASN A 212 -6.26 -2.84 7.13
N THR A 213 -5.29 -2.52 7.98
CA THR A 213 -5.48 -1.68 9.18
C THR A 213 -6.00 -0.29 8.85
N ALA A 214 -5.60 0.29 7.70
CA ALA A 214 -6.13 1.58 7.25
C ALA A 214 -7.65 1.53 7.01
N VAL A 215 -8.14 0.41 6.48
CA VAL A 215 -9.55 0.15 6.23
C VAL A 215 -10.28 -0.12 7.54
N GLU A 216 -9.70 -0.91 8.44
CA GLU A 216 -10.24 -1.15 9.79
C GLU A 216 -10.35 0.16 10.59
N HIS A 217 -9.33 1.01 10.54
CA HIS A 217 -9.35 2.32 11.19
C HIS A 217 -10.43 3.23 10.59
N LEU A 218 -10.61 3.21 9.26
CA LEU A 218 -11.69 3.94 8.59
C LEU A 218 -13.07 3.47 9.08
N PHE A 219 -13.30 2.15 9.13
CA PHE A 219 -14.56 1.57 9.60
C PHE A 219 -14.80 1.82 11.09
N SER A 220 -13.79 1.62 11.93
CA SER A 220 -13.85 1.88 13.37
C SER A 220 -14.18 3.35 13.66
N SER A 221 -13.50 4.28 13.00
CA SER A 221 -13.76 5.73 13.14
C SER A 221 -15.16 6.15 12.67
N SER A 222 -15.78 5.33 11.83
CA SER A 222 -17.10 5.59 11.25
C SER A 222 -18.22 4.81 11.94
N GLY A 223 -17.89 3.86 12.82
CA GLY A 223 -18.87 3.15 13.65
C GLY A 223 -19.74 4.13 14.44
N ASN A 224 -19.17 5.25 14.89
CA ASN A 224 -19.90 6.33 15.55
C ASN A 224 -20.97 6.99 14.65
N ALA A 225 -20.73 7.07 13.33
CA ALA A 225 -21.67 7.64 12.36
C ALA A 225 -22.78 6.65 11.94
N VAL A 226 -22.66 5.37 12.32
CA VAL A 226 -23.58 4.27 11.97
C VAL A 226 -24.24 3.67 13.23
N THR A 227 -24.05 4.27 14.41
CA THR A 227 -24.55 3.71 15.69
C THR A 227 -26.05 3.38 15.68
N GLU A 228 -26.40 2.28 16.36
CA GLU A 228 -27.76 1.72 16.50
C GLU A 228 -28.83 2.73 16.92
N THR A 229 -28.45 3.78 17.65
CA THR A 229 -29.41 4.68 18.29
C THR A 229 -29.73 5.92 17.46
N ARG A 230 -28.87 6.35 16.52
CA ARG A 230 -29.11 7.56 15.69
C ARG A 230 -28.34 7.59 14.37
N SER A 231 -28.80 6.85 13.36
CA SER A 231 -28.42 7.15 11.97
C SER A 231 -29.50 6.71 10.97
N ARG A 232 -30.32 7.62 10.42
CA ARG A 232 -31.16 7.36 9.23
C ARG A 232 -30.35 7.50 7.93
N LEU A 233 -29.06 7.19 7.96
CA LEU A 233 -28.17 7.30 6.81
C LEU A 233 -28.19 5.97 6.07
N SER A 234 -28.48 6.00 4.77
CA SER A 234 -28.30 4.81 3.93
C SER A 234 -26.81 4.50 3.77
N ALA A 235 -26.47 3.23 3.52
CA ALA A 235 -25.10 2.78 3.31
C ALA A 235 -24.35 3.63 2.26
N GLN A 236 -25.03 4.00 1.18
CA GLN A 236 -24.48 4.89 0.16
C GLN A 236 -24.08 6.27 0.69
N LYS A 237 -24.88 6.87 1.59
CA LYS A 237 -24.58 8.17 2.21
C LYS A 237 -23.41 8.06 3.17
N VAL A 238 -23.31 6.95 3.92
CA VAL A 238 -22.17 6.66 4.79
C VAL A 238 -20.88 6.55 3.99
N ASN A 239 -20.89 5.80 2.88
CA ASN A 239 -19.73 5.66 2.00
C ASN A 239 -19.26 7.00 1.43
N LYS A 240 -20.19 7.84 0.94
CA LYS A 240 -19.85 9.20 0.46
C LYS A 240 -19.25 10.06 1.57
N LEU A 241 -19.80 9.98 2.79
CA LEU A 241 -19.30 10.75 3.93
C LEU A 241 -17.88 10.30 4.34
N MET A 242 -17.63 8.98 4.39
CA MET A 242 -16.30 8.42 4.65
C MET A 242 -15.28 8.91 3.61
N PHE A 243 -15.65 8.85 2.33
CA PHE A 243 -14.81 9.31 1.21
C PHE A 243 -14.47 10.79 1.33
N ILE A 244 -15.48 11.66 1.52
CA ILE A 244 -15.28 13.11 1.70
C ILE A 244 -14.37 13.39 2.90
N LYS A 245 -14.60 12.72 4.03
CA LYS A 245 -13.79 12.87 5.25
C LYS A 245 -12.31 12.55 4.98
N LYS A 246 -12.00 11.44 4.28
CA LYS A 246 -10.61 11.04 3.98
C LYS A 246 -9.95 12.02 2.99
N ILE A 247 -10.67 12.46 1.95
CA ILE A 247 -10.14 13.46 1.00
C ILE A 247 -9.85 14.79 1.66
N LEU A 248 -10.78 15.31 2.47
CA LEU A 248 -10.59 16.57 3.17
C LEU A 248 -9.40 16.50 4.14
N TYR A 249 -9.23 15.38 4.83
CA TYR A 249 -8.06 15.15 5.68
C TYR A 249 -6.76 15.17 4.88
N PHE A 250 -6.70 14.44 3.75
CA PHE A 250 -5.52 14.43 2.88
C PHE A 250 -5.20 15.83 2.35
N LYS A 251 -6.21 16.54 1.85
CA LYS A 251 -6.05 17.90 1.31
C LYS A 251 -5.55 18.88 2.36
N LYS A 252 -6.12 18.88 3.56
CA LYS A 252 -5.66 19.73 4.67
C LYS A 252 -4.19 19.46 5.01
N LYS A 253 -3.79 18.20 4.97
CA LYS A 253 -2.42 17.78 5.26
C LYS A 253 -1.42 18.16 4.15
N VAL A 254 -1.82 18.10 2.89
CA VAL A 254 -0.93 18.38 1.73
C VAL A 254 -0.91 19.86 1.36
N PHE A 255 -2.06 20.55 1.38
CA PHE A 255 -2.23 21.90 0.83
C PHE A 255 -2.56 22.97 1.89
N GLY A 256 -2.68 22.60 3.17
CA GLY A 256 -3.07 23.52 4.24
C GLY A 256 -4.55 23.96 4.20
N ASP A 257 -4.93 24.91 5.08
CA ASP A 257 -6.32 25.36 5.30
C ASP A 257 -6.89 26.30 4.21
N SER A 258 -6.55 26.11 2.93
CA SER A 258 -7.25 26.79 1.82
C SER A 258 -8.66 26.20 1.64
N THR A 259 -9.57 26.64 2.49
CA THR A 259 -10.98 26.23 2.58
C THR A 259 -11.78 26.52 1.30
N THR A 260 -11.37 27.52 0.51
CA THR A 260 -12.07 27.98 -0.70
C THR A 260 -12.15 26.91 -1.80
N THR A 261 -11.13 26.07 -1.94
CA THR A 261 -11.09 25.05 -3.00
C THR A 261 -11.85 23.77 -2.63
N ALA A 262 -12.11 23.51 -1.34
CA ALA A 262 -12.86 22.33 -0.90
C ALA A 262 -14.35 22.42 -1.27
N LEU A 263 -14.94 23.62 -1.15
CA LEU A 263 -16.31 23.88 -1.57
C LEU A 263 -16.49 23.73 -3.09
N ASN A 264 -15.48 24.15 -3.87
CA ASN A 264 -15.56 24.07 -5.33
C ASN A 264 -15.59 22.62 -5.85
N ILE A 265 -14.88 21.68 -5.19
CA ILE A 265 -14.88 20.25 -5.57
C ILE A 265 -16.17 19.55 -5.12
N ILE A 266 -16.68 19.88 -3.92
CA ILE A 266 -17.99 19.40 -3.46
C ILE A 266 -19.09 19.86 -4.44
N ASN A 267 -18.98 21.09 -4.94
CA ASN A 267 -19.92 21.65 -5.92
C ASN A 267 -19.73 21.10 -7.34
N SER A 268 -18.53 20.66 -7.73
CA SER A 268 -18.27 20.12 -9.08
C SER A 268 -18.47 18.60 -9.19
N GLY A 269 -18.40 17.86 -8.08
CA GLY A 269 -18.48 16.38 -8.08
C GLY A 269 -19.75 15.78 -7.47
N ILE A 270 -20.64 16.59 -6.87
CA ILE A 270 -21.91 16.13 -6.31
C ILE A 270 -23.07 16.72 -7.13
N THR A 271 -23.22 16.29 -8.38
CA THR A 271 -24.54 16.28 -9.01
C THR A 271 -25.40 15.25 -8.28
N ILE A 272 -26.12 15.71 -7.25
CA ILE A 272 -27.25 14.96 -6.73
C ILE A 272 -28.30 15.02 -7.84
N ASN A 273 -28.39 13.98 -8.67
CA ASN A 273 -29.60 13.72 -9.44
C ASN A 273 -30.72 13.54 -8.42
N THR A 274 -31.41 14.63 -8.13
CA THR A 274 -32.72 14.65 -7.47
C THR A 274 -33.73 14.25 -8.53
N GLY A 275 -33.67 12.98 -8.93
CA GLY A 275 -34.57 12.36 -9.88
C GLY A 275 -35.59 11.50 -9.12
N GLU A 276 -36.77 12.09 -8.95
CA GLU A 276 -38.08 11.46 -8.81
C GLU A 276 -38.37 10.62 -7.55
N GLU A 277 -39.21 11.22 -6.71
CA GLU A 277 -40.04 10.54 -5.72
C GLU A 277 -40.88 9.45 -6.39
N HIS A 278 -40.79 8.20 -5.91
CA HIS A 278 -41.92 7.27 -6.02
C HIS A 278 -42.16 6.54 -4.69
N PRO A 279 -43.44 6.39 -4.27
CA PRO A 279 -43.79 6.02 -2.91
C PRO A 279 -44.02 4.51 -2.75
N TYR A 280 -43.62 3.99 -1.59
CA TYR A 280 -43.90 2.66 -1.02
C TYR A 280 -43.36 1.42 -1.75
N GLY A 281 -42.54 0.66 -1.01
CA GLY A 281 -42.16 -0.71 -1.34
C GLY A 281 -41.22 -1.29 -0.29
N ARG A 282 -41.79 -1.79 0.81
CA ARG A 282 -41.13 -2.73 1.74
C ARG A 282 -40.82 -4.01 0.96
N LEU A 283 -39.69 -4.67 1.22
CA LEU A 283 -39.26 -6.07 0.95
C LEU A 283 -37.72 -6.04 0.80
N SER A 284 -36.89 -7.00 1.15
CA SER A 284 -36.91 -8.21 1.99
C SER A 284 -35.43 -8.57 2.18
N GLU A 285 -35.10 -9.37 3.19
CA GLU A 285 -33.80 -10.02 3.33
C GLU A 285 -33.47 -10.87 2.09
N GLU A 286 -32.18 -11.19 1.92
CA GLU A 286 -31.56 -12.02 0.87
C GLU A 286 -31.15 -11.25 -0.41
N ASP A 287 -29.90 -10.79 -0.44
CA ASP A 287 -28.84 -11.35 -1.31
C ASP A 287 -27.60 -10.44 -1.29
N GLY A 288 -26.45 -11.08 -1.11
CA GLY A 288 -25.15 -10.43 -1.11
C GLY A 288 -24.68 -10.18 -2.54
N ASP A 289 -24.52 -8.91 -2.90
CA ASP A 289 -23.82 -8.50 -4.11
C ASP A 289 -22.73 -7.48 -3.75
N PHE A 290 -21.49 -7.96 -3.71
CA PHE A 290 -20.30 -7.12 -3.82
C PHE A 290 -20.20 -6.65 -5.27
N ILE A 291 -20.48 -5.37 -5.51
CA ILE A 291 -20.29 -4.77 -6.83
C ILE A 291 -18.78 -4.48 -7.03
N TYR A 292 -18.17 -5.24 -7.93
CA TYR A 292 -16.85 -4.97 -8.51
C TYR A 292 -16.86 -3.63 -9.25
N ALA A 293 -15.81 -2.83 -9.06
CA ALA A 293 -15.54 -1.66 -9.90
C ALA A 293 -15.11 -2.13 -11.29
N GLY A 294 -16.08 -2.22 -12.21
CA GLY A 294 -15.89 -2.48 -13.62
C GLY A 294 -15.97 -1.20 -14.45
N ASP A 295 -14.79 -0.76 -14.87
CA ASP A 295 -14.43 -0.12 -16.14
C ASP A 295 -14.96 1.24 -16.62
N SER A 296 -13.94 2.00 -17.03
CA SER A 296 -13.81 2.84 -18.23
C SER A 296 -14.30 4.29 -18.17
N ASN A 297 -13.30 5.15 -18.37
CA ASN A 297 -13.34 6.57 -18.73
C ASN A 297 -13.73 7.52 -17.60
N ASP A 298 -12.71 7.93 -16.83
CA ASP A 298 -12.31 9.35 -16.74
C ASP A 298 -11.22 9.49 -15.67
N TYR A 299 -9.98 9.23 -16.07
CA TYR A 299 -8.80 9.69 -15.35
C TYR A 299 -8.14 10.80 -16.18
N GLU A 300 -8.76 11.98 -16.20
CA GLU A 300 -8.02 13.21 -16.48
C GLU A 300 -7.51 13.78 -15.14
N VAL A 301 -6.21 13.58 -14.94
CA VAL A 301 -5.25 14.45 -14.24
C VAL A 301 -5.88 15.60 -13.44
N PHE A 302 -5.88 15.51 -12.10
CA PHE A 302 -5.52 16.59 -11.15
C PHE A 302 -5.21 16.03 -9.77
#